data_AF-Q7SD42-F1
#
_entry.id   AF-Q7SD42-F1
#
_cell.length_a   1.000
_cell.length_b   1.000
_cell.length_c   1.000
_cell.angle_alpha   90.00
_cell.angle_beta   90.00
_cell.angle_gamma   90.00
#
_symmetry.space_group_name_H-M   'P 1'
#
loop_
_entity.id
_entity.type
_entity.pdbx_description
1 polymer ?
#
loop_
_entity_poly.entity_id
_entity_poly.type
_entity_poly.pdbx_seq_one_letter_code
_entity_poly.pdbx_strand_id
1 'polypeptide(L)'
;MDTSSSQRPDGFTRPNGRSGFEVAIICALAREFDAVCLLIDEFWNEYGDQFGKVQGDHNIYTTGRLGTCNVVIVQLSDMGKAMAASAATSLRSSYPRVSLALLVGVCGAVPFIGSEPEMTAISLSDVIISTIVVQYDLGRVLTDRFSRKDTAHDNLGRPNKTIRHILANLGGSRVQEQIEQRAGIFLNHLQGKANTKTSRNRRQSHANYHYPGAVNDRLFQPWYRHKHRSGSGCVICERCLSDEDPACGESLKLSCEELGCDVSCLIPREHLQSTPDDPDSECPEGIYFHVGAIGSGDAVIRSGKRRDQIAAEASVIAFEMEGAGVWDELPCIVIKGVCDYADSHKNKGWQNYAAATAASVAKAVIERYIAPATVCNSLQSSDSIDLGGRQDTQRGGGGTGGSAGGMQFNGSIWGSKFVVDFGGCCLGAMRLLDMFERRCVIEFERARGGRKEETVEVGDCAIMIVGGPEWD
;
A
#
# COMPACT_ATOMS: atom_id res chain seq x y z
N MET A 1 -4.18 25.12 -37.20
CA MET A 1 -4.86 24.42 -36.09
C MET A 1 -3.77 24.06 -35.09
N ASP A 2 -3.38 25.05 -34.29
CA ASP A 2 -2.36 24.88 -33.27
C ASP A 2 -2.99 24.30 -32.02
N THR A 3 -2.57 23.08 -31.67
CA THR A 3 -2.75 22.53 -30.33
C THR A 3 -1.73 23.19 -29.41
N SER A 4 -1.98 24.46 -29.07
CA SER A 4 -1.24 25.13 -28.01
C SER A 4 -1.58 24.44 -26.68
N SER A 5 -0.55 23.91 -26.04
CA SER A 5 -0.59 23.46 -24.66
C SER A 5 -1.03 24.64 -23.79
N SER A 6 -2.30 24.68 -23.40
CA SER A 6 -2.77 25.61 -22.39
C SER A 6 -2.14 25.18 -21.07
N GLN A 7 -1.02 25.81 -20.72
CA GLN A 7 -0.46 25.72 -19.37
C GLN A 7 -1.53 26.24 -18.41
N ARG A 8 -2.11 25.31 -17.65
CA ARG A 8 -3.12 25.61 -16.64
C ARG A 8 -2.45 26.28 -15.44
N PRO A 9 -3.15 27.19 -14.74
CA PRO A 9 -2.58 28.05 -13.70
C PRO A 9 -1.95 27.31 -12.49
N ASP A 10 -2.18 26.01 -12.39
CA ASP A 10 -1.76 25.09 -11.34
C ASP A 10 -0.53 24.24 -11.70
N GLY A 11 0.06 24.39 -12.89
CA GLY A 11 1.35 23.77 -13.26
C GLY A 11 1.34 22.25 -13.42
N PHE A 12 0.23 21.57 -13.09
CA PHE A 12 0.07 20.13 -13.28
C PHE A 12 -0.39 19.81 -14.71
N THR A 13 0.34 18.92 -15.37
CA THR A 13 0.01 18.48 -16.72
C THR A 13 -0.56 17.07 -16.67
N ARG A 14 -1.71 16.86 -17.33
CA ARG A 14 -2.30 15.53 -17.53
C ARG A 14 -1.25 14.59 -18.14
N PRO A 15 -1.12 13.34 -17.67
CA PRO A 15 -0.15 12.40 -18.24
C PRO A 15 -0.48 12.08 -19.70
N ASN A 16 0.56 11.90 -20.52
CA ASN A 16 0.44 11.58 -21.96
C ASN A 16 0.15 10.10 -22.25
N GLY A 17 0.08 9.25 -21.22
CA GLY A 17 -0.16 7.82 -21.38
C GLY A 17 -0.16 7.06 -20.06
N ARG A 18 -0.39 5.74 -20.12
CA ARG A 18 -0.50 4.84 -18.95
C ARG A 18 0.77 4.77 -18.10
N SER A 19 1.92 5.04 -18.70
CA SER A 19 3.17 5.14 -17.96
C SER A 19 3.16 6.36 -17.02
N GLY A 20 2.33 7.38 -17.22
CA GLY A 20 2.29 8.55 -16.34
C GLY A 20 1.71 8.32 -14.94
N PHE A 21 1.34 7.09 -14.60
CA PHE A 21 0.73 6.71 -13.33
C PHE A 21 1.70 5.89 -12.49
N GLU A 22 1.97 6.35 -11.27
CA GLU A 22 2.94 5.73 -10.36
C GLU A 22 2.26 5.14 -9.13
N VAL A 23 1.05 5.61 -8.83
CA VAL A 23 0.23 5.18 -7.70
C VAL A 23 -1.03 4.50 -8.21
N ALA A 24 -1.29 3.31 -7.69
CA ALA A 24 -2.55 2.59 -7.89
C ALA A 24 -3.37 2.61 -6.60
N ILE A 25 -4.70 2.72 -6.70
CA ILE A 25 -5.63 2.57 -5.60
C ILE A 25 -6.59 1.43 -5.93
N ILE A 26 -6.68 0.45 -5.07
CA ILE A 26 -7.54 -0.73 -5.22
C ILE A 26 -8.58 -0.69 -4.11
N CYS A 27 -9.85 -0.75 -4.48
CA CYS A 27 -10.98 -0.79 -3.55
C CYS A 27 -11.81 -2.06 -3.80
N ALA A 28 -12.20 -2.77 -2.75
CA ALA A 28 -12.98 -4.00 -2.87
C ALA A 28 -14.48 -3.71 -3.05
N LEU A 29 -14.99 -2.67 -2.40
CA LEU A 29 -16.40 -2.33 -2.36
C LEU A 29 -16.67 -0.98 -3.01
N ALA A 30 -17.86 -0.83 -3.61
CA ALA A 30 -18.32 0.43 -4.21
C ALA A 30 -18.26 1.61 -3.22
N ARG A 31 -18.60 1.38 -1.94
CA ARG A 31 -18.52 2.41 -0.89
C ARG A 31 -17.10 2.90 -0.59
N GLU A 32 -16.11 2.03 -0.75
CA GLU A 32 -14.69 2.36 -0.57
C GLU A 32 -14.19 3.14 -1.77
N PHE A 33 -14.58 2.69 -2.97
CA PHE A 33 -14.31 3.39 -4.22
C PHE A 33 -14.94 4.80 -4.24
N ASP A 34 -16.19 4.94 -3.82
CA ASP A 34 -16.91 6.21 -3.75
C ASP A 34 -16.21 7.19 -2.78
N ALA A 35 -15.77 6.70 -1.61
CA ALA A 35 -15.03 7.50 -0.64
C ALA A 35 -13.70 8.02 -1.22
N VAL A 36 -12.95 7.17 -1.92
CA VAL A 36 -11.72 7.58 -2.63
C VAL A 36 -12.03 8.61 -3.71
N CYS A 37 -13.06 8.39 -4.53
CA CYS A 37 -13.45 9.29 -5.61
C CYS A 37 -13.83 10.69 -5.12
N LEU A 38 -14.46 10.82 -3.95
CA LEU A 38 -14.76 12.12 -3.36
C LEU A 38 -13.51 12.94 -3.03
N LEU A 39 -12.37 12.27 -2.80
CA LEU A 39 -11.09 12.90 -2.48
C LEU A 39 -10.19 13.18 -3.69
N ILE A 40 -10.56 12.69 -4.87
CA ILE A 40 -9.86 13.01 -6.12
C ILE A 40 -9.96 14.51 -6.39
N ASP A 41 -8.81 15.11 -6.71
CA ASP A 41 -8.70 16.54 -6.98
C ASP A 41 -9.14 16.84 -8.42
N GLU A 42 -8.80 15.95 -9.35
CA GLU A 42 -9.17 16.06 -10.75
C GLU A 42 -9.29 14.67 -11.40
N PHE A 43 -10.33 14.44 -12.21
CA PHE A 43 -10.48 13.21 -12.98
C PHE A 43 -9.92 13.38 -14.40
N TRP A 44 -9.18 12.40 -14.87
CA TRP A 44 -8.66 12.39 -16.24
C TRP A 44 -9.62 11.72 -17.22
N ASN A 45 -10.53 10.89 -16.74
CA ASN A 45 -11.47 10.11 -17.55
C ASN A 45 -12.89 10.73 -17.64
N GLU A 46 -13.10 11.95 -17.14
CA GLU A 46 -14.43 12.59 -17.11
C GLU A 46 -15.08 12.74 -18.50
N TYR A 47 -14.25 12.83 -19.56
CA TYR A 47 -14.68 12.95 -20.95
C TYR A 47 -14.36 11.71 -21.80
N GLY A 48 -14.19 10.54 -21.16
CA GLY A 48 -13.83 9.27 -21.79
C GLY A 48 -12.42 8.79 -21.42
N ASP A 49 -12.23 7.47 -21.41
CA ASP A 49 -10.94 6.85 -21.11
C ASP A 49 -10.01 6.92 -22.33
N GLN A 50 -9.02 7.81 -22.25
CA GLN A 50 -7.99 7.98 -23.28
C GLN A 50 -6.76 7.09 -23.03
N PHE A 51 -6.65 6.49 -21.84
CA PHE A 51 -5.49 5.69 -21.46
C PHE A 51 -5.68 4.23 -21.84
N GLY A 52 -6.90 3.73 -21.72
CA GLY A 52 -7.26 2.36 -22.03
C GLY A 52 -6.53 1.35 -21.14
N LYS A 53 -6.39 0.13 -21.65
CA LYS A 53 -5.79 -1.01 -20.96
C LYS A 53 -5.20 -2.00 -21.96
N VAL A 54 -4.34 -2.91 -21.49
CA VAL A 54 -3.80 -3.95 -22.38
C VAL A 54 -4.90 -4.95 -22.77
N GLN A 55 -4.71 -5.64 -23.89
CA GLN A 55 -5.61 -6.72 -24.29
C GLN A 55 -5.62 -7.82 -23.23
N GLY A 56 -6.82 -8.33 -22.91
CA GLY A 56 -7.03 -9.33 -21.86
C GLY A 56 -7.23 -8.76 -20.45
N ASP A 57 -7.02 -7.46 -20.27
CA ASP A 57 -7.35 -6.80 -19.00
C ASP A 57 -8.86 -6.53 -18.90
N HIS A 58 -9.51 -7.15 -17.92
CA HIS A 58 -10.94 -7.01 -17.68
C HIS A 58 -11.29 -5.88 -16.71
N ASN A 59 -10.32 -5.28 -16.03
CA ASN A 59 -10.55 -4.21 -15.07
C ASN A 59 -11.14 -2.96 -15.74
N ILE A 60 -11.95 -2.22 -14.99
CA ILE A 60 -12.40 -0.89 -15.36
C ILE A 60 -11.64 0.11 -14.50
N TYR A 61 -10.96 1.05 -15.14
CA TYR A 61 -10.11 2.02 -14.44
C TYR A 61 -10.77 3.38 -14.37
N THR A 62 -10.63 4.00 -13.20
CA THR A 62 -10.78 5.43 -13.03
C THR A 62 -9.41 6.06 -12.88
N THR A 63 -9.18 7.18 -13.55
CA THR A 63 -7.87 7.85 -13.53
C THR A 63 -8.04 9.28 -13.09
N GLY A 64 -7.10 9.78 -12.30
CA GLY A 64 -7.17 11.14 -11.79
C GLY A 64 -5.88 11.59 -11.13
N ARG A 65 -5.99 12.74 -10.47
CA ARG A 65 -4.95 13.34 -9.66
C ARG A 65 -5.36 13.32 -8.19
N LEU A 66 -4.44 12.86 -7.35
CA LEU A 66 -4.57 12.93 -5.90
C LEU A 66 -3.29 13.58 -5.35
N GLY A 67 -3.42 14.82 -4.89
CA GLY A 67 -2.29 15.67 -4.52
C GLY A 67 -1.38 15.93 -5.72
N THR A 68 -0.11 15.52 -5.59
CA THR A 68 0.93 15.64 -6.62
C THR A 68 1.02 14.42 -7.54
N CYS A 69 0.30 13.34 -7.24
CA CYS A 69 0.42 12.06 -7.92
C CYS A 69 -0.70 11.84 -8.93
N ASN A 70 -0.36 11.25 -10.08
CA ASN A 70 -1.34 10.64 -10.98
C ASN A 70 -1.70 9.25 -10.45
N VAL A 71 -3.00 9.03 -10.23
CA VAL A 71 -3.53 7.80 -9.65
C VAL A 71 -4.37 7.04 -10.66
N VAL A 72 -4.19 5.73 -10.70
CA VAL A 72 -5.11 4.79 -11.34
C VAL A 72 -5.88 4.04 -10.26
N ILE A 73 -7.20 4.02 -10.38
CA ILE A 73 -8.11 3.46 -9.38
C ILE A 73 -8.86 2.30 -10.02
N VAL A 74 -8.94 1.18 -9.32
CA VAL A 74 -9.77 0.04 -9.72
C VAL A 74 -10.69 -0.34 -8.56
N GLN A 75 -11.96 -0.52 -8.88
CA GLN A 75 -12.91 -1.20 -8.01
C GLN A 75 -12.95 -2.67 -8.41
N LEU A 76 -12.79 -3.57 -7.45
CA LEU A 76 -12.96 -5.01 -7.70
C LEU A 76 -14.42 -5.32 -8.04
N SER A 77 -14.65 -6.36 -8.86
CA SER A 77 -16.01 -6.83 -9.13
C SER A 77 -16.60 -7.55 -7.92
N ASP A 78 -15.75 -8.32 -7.23
CA ASP A 78 -16.09 -9.13 -6.06
C ASP A 78 -14.94 -9.11 -5.06
N MET A 79 -15.28 -9.38 -3.80
CA MET A 79 -14.32 -9.50 -2.68
C MET A 79 -13.49 -10.78 -2.78
N GLY A 80 -12.37 -10.81 -2.06
CA GLY A 80 -11.53 -12.00 -1.91
C GLY A 80 -10.19 -11.94 -2.63
N LYS A 81 -9.26 -12.80 -2.17
CA LYS A 81 -7.85 -12.77 -2.58
C LYS A 81 -7.67 -13.04 -4.08
N ALA A 82 -8.42 -13.98 -4.65
CA ALA A 82 -8.29 -14.37 -6.05
C ALA A 82 -8.65 -13.22 -7.01
N MET A 83 -9.74 -12.50 -6.71
CA MET A 83 -10.17 -11.36 -7.51
C MET A 83 -9.21 -10.18 -7.37
N ALA A 84 -8.73 -9.93 -6.15
CA ALA A 84 -7.73 -8.92 -5.89
C ALA A 84 -6.41 -9.18 -6.65
N ALA A 85 -5.92 -10.43 -6.65
CA ALA A 85 -4.72 -10.84 -7.38
C ALA A 85 -4.88 -10.69 -8.89
N SER A 86 -6.01 -11.14 -9.45
CA SER A 86 -6.32 -11.01 -10.88
C SER A 86 -6.36 -9.54 -11.32
N ALA A 87 -7.02 -8.69 -10.52
CA ALA A 87 -7.08 -7.26 -10.78
C ALA A 87 -5.70 -6.61 -10.68
N ALA A 88 -4.92 -6.93 -9.64
CA ALA A 88 -3.57 -6.40 -9.45
C ALA A 88 -2.61 -6.80 -10.57
N THR A 89 -2.66 -8.05 -11.02
CA THR A 89 -1.86 -8.57 -12.15
C THR A 89 -2.18 -7.81 -13.45
N SER A 90 -3.46 -7.61 -13.72
CA SER A 90 -3.93 -6.90 -14.91
C SER A 90 -3.56 -5.42 -14.84
N LEU A 91 -3.70 -4.80 -13.67
CA LEU A 91 -3.29 -3.42 -13.40
C LEU A 91 -1.80 -3.22 -13.63
N ARG A 92 -0.94 -4.09 -13.09
CA ARG A 92 0.51 -4.06 -13.31
C ARG A 92 0.86 -4.09 -14.79
N SER A 93 0.15 -4.91 -15.55
CA SER A 93 0.35 -5.05 -17.00
C SER A 93 -0.12 -3.82 -17.78
N SER A 94 -1.24 -3.22 -17.35
CA SER A 94 -1.82 -2.03 -17.99
C SER A 94 -1.08 -0.74 -17.66
N TYR A 95 -0.60 -0.60 -16.43
CA TYR A 95 0.04 0.61 -15.90
C TYR A 95 1.45 0.26 -15.41
N PRO A 96 2.43 0.14 -16.34
CA PRO A 96 3.71 -0.49 -16.06
C PRO A 96 4.65 0.30 -15.14
N ARG A 97 4.33 1.57 -14.85
CA ARG A 97 5.13 2.43 -13.94
C ARG A 97 4.51 2.55 -12.54
N VAL A 98 3.46 1.80 -12.23
CA VAL A 98 2.93 1.71 -10.86
C VAL A 98 4.01 1.12 -9.95
N SER A 99 4.43 1.92 -8.97
CA SER A 99 5.49 1.60 -8.01
C SER A 99 4.98 1.58 -6.57
N LEU A 100 3.76 2.05 -6.34
CA LEU A 100 3.03 2.00 -5.09
C LEU A 100 1.56 1.67 -5.37
N ALA A 101 1.03 0.63 -4.76
CA ALA A 101 -0.39 0.30 -4.74
C ALA A 101 -0.94 0.48 -3.32
N LEU A 102 -2.04 1.19 -3.17
CA LEU A 102 -2.79 1.28 -1.92
C LEU A 102 -4.04 0.44 -2.03
N LEU A 103 -4.15 -0.59 -1.18
CA LEU A 103 -5.42 -1.30 -1.00
C LEU A 103 -6.21 -0.58 0.08
N VAL A 104 -7.20 0.21 -0.35
CA VAL A 104 -7.98 1.10 0.53
C VAL A 104 -9.36 0.50 0.74
N GLY A 105 -9.77 0.37 2.00
CA GLY A 105 -11.09 -0.17 2.30
C GLY A 105 -11.44 -0.23 3.77
N VAL A 106 -12.31 -1.16 4.15
CA VAL A 106 -12.69 -1.42 5.56
C VAL A 106 -12.20 -2.77 6.07
N CYS A 107 -12.05 -2.90 7.38
CA CYS A 107 -11.63 -4.14 8.03
C CYS A 107 -12.34 -4.36 9.38
N GLY A 108 -12.24 -5.59 9.87
CA GLY A 108 -12.50 -5.91 11.27
C GLY A 108 -11.23 -5.77 12.11
N ALA A 109 -11.30 -5.17 13.29
CA ALA A 109 -10.12 -4.96 14.16
C ALA A 109 -10.02 -5.98 15.30
N VAL A 110 -8.79 -6.18 15.77
CA VAL A 110 -8.52 -6.70 17.11
C VAL A 110 -8.65 -5.52 18.08
N PRO A 111 -9.55 -5.58 19.08
CA PRO A 111 -9.92 -4.39 19.86
C PRO A 111 -8.80 -3.85 20.75
N PHE A 112 -7.82 -4.67 21.09
CA PHE A 112 -6.70 -4.33 21.96
C PHE A 112 -5.40 -4.89 21.39
N ILE A 113 -4.37 -4.05 21.30
CA ILE A 113 -3.05 -4.42 20.78
C ILE A 113 -1.97 -4.13 21.82
N GLY A 114 -0.87 -4.88 21.77
CA GLY A 114 0.21 -4.78 22.75
C GLY A 114 0.07 -5.78 23.88
N SER A 115 0.78 -5.53 24.98
CA SER A 115 0.75 -6.35 26.19
C SER A 115 0.68 -5.44 27.40
N GLU A 116 0.05 -5.90 28.47
CA GLU A 116 0.00 -5.17 29.74
C GLU A 116 1.42 -4.79 30.20
N PRO A 117 1.67 -3.52 30.60
CA PRO A 117 0.72 -2.41 30.82
C PRO A 117 0.51 -1.46 29.61
N GLU A 118 1.15 -1.70 28.47
CA GLU A 118 1.14 -0.83 27.27
C GLU A 118 0.06 -1.25 26.26
N MET A 119 -1.10 -1.66 26.74
CA MET A 119 -2.21 -2.08 25.88
C MET A 119 -2.89 -0.86 25.24
N THR A 120 -2.95 -0.84 23.90
CA THR A 120 -3.62 0.23 23.14
C THR A 120 -4.97 -0.27 22.64
N ALA A 121 -6.04 0.48 22.90
CA ALA A 121 -7.36 0.18 22.39
C ALA A 121 -7.53 0.71 20.96
N ILE A 122 -8.01 -0.13 20.06
CA ILE A 122 -8.40 0.26 18.69
C ILE A 122 -9.90 0.52 18.67
N SER A 123 -10.33 1.66 18.14
CA SER A 123 -11.74 2.09 18.06
C SER A 123 -12.35 1.85 16.69
N LEU A 124 -13.69 1.78 16.64
CA LEU A 124 -14.40 1.97 15.38
C LEU A 124 -14.20 3.42 14.95
N SER A 125 -13.65 3.64 13.75
CA SER A 125 -13.15 4.91 13.16
C SER A 125 -11.65 4.89 12.86
N ASP A 126 -10.87 4.17 13.66
CA ASP A 126 -9.43 4.11 13.50
C ASP A 126 -9.06 3.51 12.13
N VAL A 127 -7.86 3.82 11.66
CA VAL A 127 -7.32 3.28 10.41
C VAL A 127 -6.14 2.37 10.71
N ILE A 128 -6.07 1.23 10.03
CA ILE A 128 -4.99 0.26 10.15
C ILE A 128 -4.15 0.32 8.88
N ILE A 129 -2.83 0.51 9.03
CA ILE A 129 -1.86 0.49 7.95
C ILE A 129 -0.99 -0.76 8.08
N SER A 130 -0.89 -1.56 7.02
CA SER A 130 -0.15 -2.82 7.07
C SER A 130 1.36 -2.64 7.11
N THR A 131 2.03 -3.34 8.03
CA THR A 131 3.48 -3.59 7.97
C THR A 131 3.80 -4.82 7.13
N ILE A 132 2.98 -5.85 7.30
CA ILE A 132 2.97 -7.12 6.56
C ILE A 132 1.53 -7.59 6.43
N VAL A 133 1.31 -8.49 5.47
CA VAL A 133 0.05 -9.24 5.34
C VAL A 133 0.31 -10.69 5.69
N VAL A 134 -0.59 -11.28 6.49
CA VAL A 134 -0.53 -12.69 6.88
C VAL A 134 -1.75 -13.39 6.32
N GLN A 135 -1.54 -14.37 5.43
CA GLN A 135 -2.64 -15.20 4.94
C GLN A 135 -3.02 -16.24 6.00
N TYR A 136 -3.95 -15.89 6.89
CA TYR A 136 -4.28 -16.70 8.06
C TYR A 136 -5.16 -17.92 7.74
N ASP A 137 -5.79 -17.94 6.56
CA ASP A 137 -6.62 -19.04 6.08
C ASP A 137 -5.87 -20.05 5.19
N LEU A 138 -4.57 -19.84 4.96
CA LEU A 138 -3.72 -20.79 4.25
C LEU A 138 -3.14 -21.82 5.23
N GLY A 139 -3.58 -23.07 5.13
CA GLY A 139 -3.24 -24.05 6.13
C GLY A 139 -3.79 -25.44 5.88
N ARG A 140 -3.75 -26.25 6.94
CA ARG A 140 -4.28 -27.62 6.98
C ARG A 140 -5.40 -27.67 8.01
N VAL A 141 -6.55 -28.22 7.61
CA VAL A 141 -7.63 -28.55 8.54
C VAL A 141 -7.30 -29.89 9.19
N LEU A 142 -7.06 -29.87 10.51
CA LEU A 142 -6.94 -31.06 11.35
C LEU A 142 -8.29 -31.36 12.01
N THR A 143 -8.44 -32.54 12.60
CA THR A 143 -9.69 -32.97 13.24
C THR A 143 -10.16 -32.01 14.33
N ASP A 144 -9.23 -31.40 15.06
CA ASP A 144 -9.48 -30.55 16.22
C ASP A 144 -9.27 -29.05 15.93
N ARG A 145 -8.46 -28.71 14.93
CA ARG A 145 -8.05 -27.32 14.68
C ARG A 145 -7.62 -27.05 13.25
N PHE A 146 -7.54 -25.78 12.89
CA PHE A 146 -6.84 -25.35 11.70
C PHE A 146 -5.39 -25.03 12.04
N SER A 147 -4.45 -25.59 11.29
CA SER A 147 -3.01 -25.29 11.40
C SER A 147 -2.60 -24.42 10.22
N ARG A 148 -2.25 -23.16 10.48
CA ARG A 148 -1.70 -22.26 9.45
C ARG A 148 -0.41 -22.85 8.88
N LYS A 149 -0.18 -22.65 7.59
CA LYS A 149 1.13 -22.85 6.96
C LYS A 149 1.92 -21.56 7.11
N ASP A 150 3.03 -21.63 7.83
CA ASP A 150 3.83 -20.47 8.24
C ASP A 150 5.31 -20.62 7.90
N THR A 151 5.65 -21.51 6.97
CA THR A 151 7.02 -21.65 6.47
C THR A 151 7.42 -20.43 5.64
N ALA A 152 8.72 -20.26 5.40
CA ALA A 152 9.23 -19.19 4.54
C ALA A 152 8.68 -19.23 3.10
N HIS A 153 8.23 -20.39 2.62
CA HIS A 153 7.62 -20.55 1.29
C HIS A 153 6.12 -20.25 1.26
N ASP A 154 5.44 -20.34 2.41
CA ASP A 154 4.00 -20.11 2.51
C ASP A 154 3.68 -18.66 2.96
N ASN A 155 4.62 -18.01 3.64
CA ASN A 155 4.47 -16.62 4.07
C ASN A 155 4.72 -15.64 2.91
N LEU A 156 3.91 -14.60 2.84
CA LEU A 156 4.11 -13.48 1.95
C LEU A 156 5.44 -12.78 2.25
N GLY A 157 6.12 -12.35 1.19
CA GLY A 157 7.40 -11.66 1.29
C GLY A 157 7.31 -10.33 2.05
N ARG A 158 8.44 -9.87 2.58
CA ARG A 158 8.53 -8.52 3.16
C ARG A 158 8.28 -7.47 2.07
N PRO A 159 7.68 -6.31 2.42
CA PRO A 159 7.57 -5.22 1.47
C PRO A 159 8.94 -4.80 0.93
N ASN A 160 8.94 -4.25 -0.28
CA ASN A 160 10.15 -3.75 -0.90
C ASN A 160 10.78 -2.62 -0.06
N LYS A 161 12.04 -2.27 -0.36
CA LYS A 161 12.78 -1.27 0.42
C LYS A 161 12.06 0.08 0.47
N THR A 162 11.49 0.55 -0.64
CA THR A 162 10.79 1.84 -0.71
C THR A 162 9.60 1.86 0.26
N ILE A 163 8.74 0.85 0.21
CA ILE A 163 7.59 0.73 1.11
C ILE A 163 8.04 0.65 2.56
N ARG A 164 9.09 -0.10 2.87
CA ARG A 164 9.62 -0.18 4.24
C ARG A 164 10.12 1.16 4.76
N HIS A 165 10.69 2.03 3.92
CA HIS A 165 11.05 3.39 4.34
C HIS A 165 9.82 4.26 4.57
N ILE A 166 8.77 4.13 3.73
CA ILE A 166 7.49 4.82 3.95
C ILE A 166 6.89 4.38 5.30
N LEU A 167 6.79 3.08 5.55
CA LEU A 167 6.25 2.54 6.79
C LEU A 167 7.08 2.94 8.02
N ALA A 168 8.41 2.93 7.93
CA ALA A 168 9.27 3.39 9.01
C ALA A 168 9.07 4.89 9.31
N ASN A 169 8.84 5.70 8.27
CA ASN A 169 8.51 7.12 8.43
C ASN A 169 7.14 7.29 9.12
N LEU A 170 6.13 6.51 8.71
CA LEU A 170 4.79 6.51 9.31
C LEU A 170 4.78 6.06 10.78
N GLY A 171 5.80 5.33 11.25
CA GLY A 171 5.94 4.97 12.67
C GLY A 171 6.50 6.08 13.58
N GLY A 172 6.93 7.21 13.02
CA GLY A 172 7.43 8.33 13.82
C GLY A 172 6.31 9.23 14.32
N SER A 173 6.31 9.57 15.62
CA SER A 173 5.24 10.35 16.28
C SER A 173 4.87 11.65 15.54
N ARG A 174 5.87 12.44 15.14
CA ARG A 174 5.65 13.68 14.37
C ARG A 174 4.97 13.43 13.03
N VAL A 175 5.32 12.35 12.36
CA VAL A 175 4.74 12.01 11.05
C VAL A 175 3.31 11.54 11.24
N GLN A 176 3.05 10.71 12.26
CA GLN A 176 1.70 10.26 12.64
C GLN A 176 0.78 11.45 12.87
N GLU A 177 1.14 12.35 13.79
CA GLU A 177 0.33 13.54 14.12
C GLU A 177 0.00 14.37 12.86
N GLN A 178 0.99 14.55 11.98
CA GLN A 178 0.79 15.30 10.73
C GLN A 178 -0.13 14.57 9.72
N ILE A 179 -0.06 13.24 9.65
CA ILE A 179 -0.98 12.43 8.82
C ILE A 179 -2.40 12.50 9.39
N GLU A 180 -2.55 12.35 10.69
CA GLU A 180 -3.84 12.40 11.41
C GLU A 180 -4.53 13.75 11.21
N GLN A 181 -3.78 14.85 11.41
CA GLN A 181 -4.27 16.22 11.14
C GLN A 181 -4.69 16.41 9.68
N ARG A 182 -3.86 15.98 8.71
CA ARG A 182 -4.20 16.09 7.28
C ARG A 182 -5.42 15.23 6.93
N ALA A 183 -5.50 14.02 7.46
CA ALA A 183 -6.61 13.11 7.23
C ALA A 183 -7.92 13.70 7.78
N GLY A 184 -7.90 14.36 8.95
CA GLY A 184 -9.06 15.07 9.49
C GLY A 184 -9.58 16.17 8.53
N ILE A 185 -8.67 16.96 7.93
CA ILE A 185 -9.02 17.97 6.92
C ILE A 185 -9.67 17.31 5.69
N PHE A 186 -9.11 16.19 5.22
CA PHE A 186 -9.66 15.47 4.08
C PHE A 186 -11.02 14.85 4.36
N LEU A 187 -11.24 14.32 5.56
CA LEU A 187 -12.54 13.79 5.95
C LEU A 187 -13.62 14.88 5.93
N ASN A 188 -13.32 16.06 6.49
CA ASN A 188 -14.23 17.20 6.43
C ASN A 188 -14.55 17.61 4.98
N HIS A 189 -13.55 17.62 4.10
CA HIS A 189 -13.75 17.91 2.68
C HIS A 189 -14.60 16.84 1.99
N LEU A 190 -14.35 15.55 2.25
CA LEU A 190 -15.11 14.43 1.72
C LEU A 190 -16.59 14.54 2.15
N GLN A 191 -16.84 14.75 3.44
CA GLN A 191 -18.18 14.91 4.00
C GLN A 191 -18.89 16.14 3.40
N GLY A 192 -18.17 17.26 3.25
CA GLY A 192 -18.68 18.45 2.58
C GLY A 192 -19.12 18.19 1.14
N LYS A 193 -18.28 17.51 0.34
CA LYS A 193 -18.60 17.12 -1.06
C LYS A 193 -19.80 16.17 -1.14
N ALA A 194 -19.87 15.18 -0.25
CA ALA A 194 -20.97 14.23 -0.17
C ALA A 194 -22.32 14.94 0.13
N ASN A 195 -22.29 16.01 0.94
CA ASN A 195 -23.47 16.76 1.36
C ASN A 195 -23.95 17.83 0.35
N THR A 196 -23.29 18.02 -0.81
CA THR A 196 -23.69 19.06 -1.79
C THR A 196 -24.98 18.72 -2.55
N LYS A 197 -25.74 19.76 -2.95
CA LYS A 197 -27.03 19.61 -3.67
C LYS A 197 -26.87 18.90 -5.04
N THR A 198 -25.73 19.05 -5.70
CA THR A 198 -25.41 18.36 -6.96
C THR A 198 -25.32 16.84 -6.77
N SER A 199 -24.78 16.40 -5.65
CA SER A 199 -24.74 14.98 -5.25
C SER A 199 -26.13 14.43 -4.91
N ARG A 200 -27.02 15.26 -4.33
CA ARG A 200 -28.41 14.86 -4.01
C ARG A 200 -29.31 14.62 -5.24
N ASN A 201 -28.99 15.22 -6.38
CA ASN A 201 -29.78 15.08 -7.63
C ASN A 201 -29.19 14.04 -8.61
N ARG A 202 -27.92 13.63 -8.45
CA ARG A 202 -27.41 12.43 -9.13
C ARG A 202 -28.00 11.22 -8.42
N ARG A 203 -28.38 10.18 -9.17
CA ARG A 203 -28.86 8.88 -8.65
C ARG A 203 -27.78 8.08 -7.88
N GLN A 204 -26.80 8.78 -7.31
CA GLN A 204 -25.58 8.27 -6.71
C GLN A 204 -25.76 8.28 -5.20
N SER A 205 -25.98 7.08 -4.65
CA SER A 205 -25.99 6.68 -3.24
C SER A 205 -25.97 7.79 -2.18
N HIS A 206 -27.04 7.85 -1.35
CA HIS A 206 -27.15 8.63 -0.12
C HIS A 206 -26.16 8.18 0.98
N ALA A 207 -24.92 7.87 0.63
CA ALA A 207 -23.91 7.37 1.57
C ALA A 207 -23.65 8.43 2.65
N ASN A 208 -24.06 8.13 3.87
CA ASN A 208 -23.82 8.96 5.03
C ASN A 208 -22.40 8.71 5.56
N TYR A 209 -21.50 9.68 5.35
CA TYR A 209 -20.12 9.66 5.83
C TYR A 209 -19.93 10.39 7.16
N HIS A 210 -20.99 10.78 7.88
CA HIS A 210 -20.86 11.38 9.20
C HIS A 210 -20.42 10.35 10.24
N TYR A 211 -19.76 10.84 11.29
CA TYR A 211 -19.34 10.01 12.40
C TYR A 211 -20.57 9.37 13.08
N PRO A 212 -20.61 8.04 13.25
CA PRO A 212 -21.75 7.38 13.88
C PRO A 212 -21.94 7.72 15.37
N GLY A 213 -20.97 8.34 16.04
CA GLY A 213 -21.03 8.69 17.46
C GLY A 213 -20.36 7.64 18.35
N ALA A 214 -19.69 8.10 19.42
CA ALA A 214 -18.95 7.25 20.35
C ALA A 214 -19.83 6.18 21.03
N VAL A 215 -21.10 6.51 21.30
CA VAL A 215 -22.10 5.59 21.87
C VAL A 215 -22.43 4.39 20.98
N ASN A 216 -22.09 4.47 19.69
CA ASN A 216 -22.29 3.42 18.71
C ASN A 216 -21.01 2.58 18.47
N ASP A 217 -19.91 2.91 19.15
CA ASP A 217 -18.74 2.03 19.28
C ASP A 217 -19.01 1.03 20.40
N ARG A 218 -19.60 -0.10 20.03
CA ARG A 218 -20.03 -1.15 20.95
C ARG A 218 -19.19 -2.40 20.75
N LEU A 219 -18.32 -2.65 21.72
CA LEU A 219 -17.54 -3.88 21.81
C LEU A 219 -18.16 -4.80 22.86
N PHE A 220 -18.61 -5.98 22.45
CA PHE A 220 -19.07 -7.01 23.38
C PHE A 220 -17.92 -7.92 23.82
N GLN A 221 -18.10 -8.58 24.96
CA GLN A 221 -17.17 -9.61 25.42
C GLN A 221 -16.95 -10.69 24.34
N PRO A 222 -15.72 -11.22 24.15
CA PRO A 222 -15.42 -12.17 23.08
C PRO A 222 -16.25 -13.46 23.09
N TRP A 223 -16.71 -13.87 24.28
CA TRP A 223 -17.56 -15.05 24.49
C TRP A 223 -19.06 -14.78 24.35
N TYR A 224 -19.47 -13.52 24.28
CA TYR A 224 -20.87 -13.16 24.18
C TYR A 224 -21.40 -13.50 22.78
N ARG A 225 -22.55 -14.18 22.71
CA ARG A 225 -23.08 -14.73 21.44
C ARG A 225 -24.20 -13.88 20.86
N HIS A 226 -24.06 -13.53 19.58
CA HIS A 226 -25.10 -12.87 18.78
C HIS A 226 -26.18 -13.87 18.32
N LYS A 227 -27.24 -14.03 19.10
CA LYS A 227 -28.37 -14.94 18.85
C LYS A 227 -29.70 -14.38 19.38
N HIS A 228 -30.83 -15.01 19.04
CA HIS A 228 -32.11 -14.70 19.67
C HIS A 228 -32.07 -14.93 21.19
N ARG A 229 -32.75 -14.06 21.94
CA ARG A 229 -32.88 -14.16 23.40
C ARG A 229 -33.97 -15.15 23.80
N SER A 230 -33.94 -15.56 25.07
CA SER A 230 -34.95 -16.45 25.65
C SER A 230 -36.36 -15.89 25.46
N GLY A 231 -37.30 -16.75 25.06
CA GLY A 231 -38.68 -16.35 24.78
C GLY A 231 -38.94 -15.89 23.35
N SER A 232 -37.95 -15.94 22.45
CA SER A 232 -38.18 -15.67 21.02
C SER A 232 -38.88 -16.81 20.29
N GLY A 233 -39.06 -17.99 20.93
CA GLY A 233 -39.60 -19.20 20.30
C GLY A 233 -38.65 -19.89 19.32
N CYS A 234 -37.37 -19.48 19.27
CA CYS A 234 -36.38 -20.05 18.36
C CYS A 234 -35.64 -21.21 19.02
N VAL A 235 -36.07 -22.45 18.74
CA VAL A 235 -35.53 -23.68 19.34
C VAL A 235 -34.00 -23.81 19.16
N ILE A 236 -33.46 -23.37 18.02
CA ILE A 236 -32.01 -23.43 17.75
C ILE A 236 -31.26 -22.51 18.71
N CYS A 237 -31.68 -21.25 18.83
CA CYS A 237 -31.02 -20.26 19.69
C CYS A 237 -31.24 -20.56 21.18
N GLU A 238 -32.39 -21.11 21.56
CA GLU A 238 -32.67 -21.53 22.95
C GLU A 238 -31.76 -22.68 23.40
N ARG A 239 -31.42 -23.60 22.49
CA ARG A 239 -30.51 -24.72 22.76
C ARG A 239 -29.03 -24.37 22.61
N CYS A 240 -28.69 -23.15 22.22
CA CYS A 240 -27.32 -22.71 22.06
C CYS A 240 -26.70 -22.34 23.43
N LEU A 241 -26.05 -23.29 24.09
CA LEU A 241 -25.56 -23.18 25.46
C LEU A 241 -24.02 -23.14 25.55
N SER A 242 -23.32 -23.73 24.59
CA SER A 242 -21.85 -23.69 24.48
C SER A 242 -21.40 -22.98 23.20
N ASP A 243 -20.09 -22.92 22.92
CA ASP A 243 -19.55 -22.31 21.69
C ASP A 243 -19.80 -23.18 20.45
N GLU A 244 -19.89 -24.50 20.65
CA GLU A 244 -20.08 -25.50 19.59
C GLU A 244 -21.52 -25.51 19.06
N ASP A 245 -22.46 -25.00 19.85
CA ASP A 245 -23.87 -24.99 19.45
C ASP A 245 -24.15 -23.94 18.35
N PRO A 246 -25.03 -24.23 17.39
CA PRO A 246 -25.35 -23.29 16.33
C PRO A 246 -26.25 -22.14 16.82
N ALA A 247 -25.96 -20.92 16.36
CA ALA A 247 -26.95 -19.85 16.32
C ALA A 247 -27.74 -19.95 15.01
N CYS A 248 -29.04 -19.65 15.03
CA CYS A 248 -29.83 -19.75 13.80
C CYS A 248 -29.41 -18.69 12.77
N GLY A 249 -29.51 -19.02 11.48
CA GLY A 249 -29.10 -18.14 10.39
C GLY A 249 -29.82 -16.80 10.33
N GLU A 250 -31.06 -16.73 10.83
CA GLU A 250 -31.82 -15.47 10.89
C GLU A 250 -31.25 -14.51 11.94
N SER A 251 -30.88 -15.01 13.13
CA SER A 251 -30.26 -14.16 14.15
C SER A 251 -28.94 -13.54 13.67
N LEU A 252 -28.21 -14.24 12.81
CA LEU A 252 -26.96 -13.75 12.24
C LEU A 252 -27.13 -12.59 11.24
N LYS A 253 -28.36 -12.27 10.82
CA LYS A 253 -28.68 -11.15 9.91
C LYS A 253 -29.18 -9.91 10.66
N LEU A 254 -29.72 -10.10 11.86
CA LEU A 254 -30.32 -9.05 12.69
C LEU A 254 -29.24 -8.21 13.40
N SER A 255 -29.57 -6.96 13.73
CA SER A 255 -28.72 -6.08 14.51
C SER A 255 -28.72 -6.43 16.00
N CYS A 256 -27.79 -5.83 16.76
CA CYS A 256 -27.75 -6.01 18.21
C CYS A 256 -29.01 -5.44 18.89
N GLU A 257 -29.56 -4.34 18.37
CA GLU A 257 -30.81 -3.73 18.85
C GLU A 257 -32.00 -4.65 18.58
N GLU A 258 -32.12 -5.18 17.35
CA GLU A 258 -33.23 -6.06 16.95
C GLU A 258 -33.25 -7.35 17.76
N LEU A 259 -32.07 -7.89 18.10
CA LEU A 259 -31.96 -9.07 18.95
C LEU A 259 -32.09 -8.76 20.45
N GLY A 260 -32.00 -7.50 20.87
CA GLY A 260 -31.92 -7.15 22.29
C GLY A 260 -30.68 -7.74 22.95
N CYS A 261 -29.50 -7.49 22.39
CA CYS A 261 -28.25 -7.94 23.00
C CYS A 261 -28.05 -7.30 24.38
N ASP A 262 -27.54 -8.10 25.32
CA ASP A 262 -27.32 -7.71 26.71
C ASP A 262 -26.18 -6.70 26.83
N VAL A 263 -26.55 -5.45 27.08
CA VAL A 263 -25.62 -4.33 27.22
C VAL A 263 -24.68 -4.47 28.41
N SER A 264 -25.00 -5.31 29.40
CA SER A 264 -24.07 -5.61 30.50
C SER A 264 -22.85 -6.41 30.06
N CYS A 265 -22.92 -7.04 28.88
CA CYS A 265 -21.81 -7.74 28.25
C CYS A 265 -20.95 -6.82 27.36
N LEU A 266 -21.15 -5.49 27.40
CA LEU A 266 -20.26 -4.54 26.73
C LEU A 266 -18.97 -4.36 27.53
N ILE A 267 -17.85 -4.27 26.81
CA ILE A 267 -16.56 -3.87 27.37
C ILE A 267 -16.54 -2.33 27.42
N PRO A 268 -16.30 -1.72 28.59
CA PRO A 268 -16.15 -0.27 28.70
C PRO A 268 -15.04 0.27 27.79
N ARG A 269 -15.29 1.44 27.19
CA ARG A 269 -14.37 2.12 26.27
C ARG A 269 -13.97 3.47 26.87
N GLU A 270 -13.02 3.46 27.80
CA GLU A 270 -12.66 4.62 28.62
C GLU A 270 -12.15 5.81 27.80
N HIS A 271 -11.42 5.55 26.71
CA HIS A 271 -10.90 6.57 25.80
C HIS A 271 -11.96 7.22 24.88
N LEU A 272 -13.21 6.73 24.92
CA LEU A 272 -14.35 7.30 24.20
C LEU A 272 -15.29 8.11 25.12
N GLN A 273 -14.97 8.20 26.41
CA GLN A 273 -15.74 9.03 27.35
C GLN A 273 -15.40 10.50 27.11
N SER A 274 -16.38 11.26 26.63
CA SER A 274 -16.28 12.70 26.48
C SER A 274 -15.92 13.37 27.80
N THR A 275 -15.07 14.40 27.75
CA THR A 275 -14.90 15.31 28.88
C THR A 275 -16.27 15.90 29.25
N PRO A 276 -16.63 15.99 30.55
CA PRO A 276 -17.95 16.45 31.00
C PRO A 276 -18.38 17.86 30.55
N ASP A 277 -17.44 18.65 30.02
CA ASP A 277 -17.64 20.08 29.76
C ASP A 277 -18.19 20.43 28.37
N ASP A 278 -18.40 19.45 27.47
CA ASP A 278 -19.05 19.70 26.17
C ASP A 278 -19.89 18.52 25.65
N PRO A 279 -21.22 18.51 25.89
CA PRO A 279 -22.12 17.49 25.38
C PRO A 279 -22.33 17.54 23.86
N ASP A 280 -21.85 18.58 23.17
CA ASP A 280 -21.89 18.74 21.71
C ASP A 280 -20.53 18.42 21.04
N SER A 281 -19.55 17.86 21.78
CA SER A 281 -18.31 17.32 21.20
C SER A 281 -18.58 16.03 20.42
N GLU A 282 -19.23 16.17 19.26
CA GLU A 282 -19.80 15.11 18.42
C GLU A 282 -18.77 14.34 17.59
N CYS A 283 -17.46 14.52 17.78
CA CYS A 283 -16.42 13.75 17.07
C CYS A 283 -15.23 13.46 18.00
N PRO A 284 -14.62 12.25 17.97
CA PRO A 284 -13.27 12.10 18.49
C PRO A 284 -12.39 13.17 17.83
N GLU A 285 -11.51 13.79 18.61
CA GLU A 285 -10.72 14.98 18.21
C GLU A 285 -9.83 14.78 16.96
N GLY A 286 -9.83 13.61 16.33
CA GLY A 286 -9.12 13.35 15.10
C GLY A 286 -9.37 11.95 14.53
N ILE A 287 -8.75 11.69 13.38
CA ILE A 287 -8.59 10.35 12.83
C ILE A 287 -7.29 9.79 13.39
N TYR A 288 -7.34 8.64 14.04
CA TYR A 288 -6.15 7.93 14.50
C TYR A 288 -5.81 6.78 13.58
N PHE A 289 -4.53 6.43 13.49
CA PHE A 289 -4.13 5.22 12.78
C PHE A 289 -3.08 4.38 13.51
N HIS A 290 -3.18 3.07 13.30
CA HIS A 290 -2.29 2.08 13.88
C HIS A 290 -1.52 1.36 12.77
N VAL A 291 -0.25 1.08 13.02
CA VAL A 291 0.63 0.42 12.05
C VAL A 291 0.95 -0.98 12.56
N GLY A 292 0.55 -2.03 11.82
CA GLY A 292 0.74 -3.41 12.27
C GLY A 292 0.44 -4.46 11.21
N ALA A 293 0.56 -5.74 11.57
CA ALA A 293 0.29 -6.83 10.65
C ALA A 293 -1.23 -7.00 10.44
N ILE A 294 -1.64 -7.24 9.20
CA ILE A 294 -3.05 -7.47 8.84
C ILE A 294 -3.23 -8.92 8.38
N GLY A 295 -4.23 -9.60 8.94
CA GLY A 295 -4.65 -10.93 8.50
C GLY A 295 -5.54 -10.84 7.24
N SER A 296 -5.19 -11.58 6.19
CA SER A 296 -5.97 -11.68 4.96
C SER A 296 -6.54 -13.08 4.76
N GLY A 297 -7.84 -13.20 4.48
CA GLY A 297 -8.50 -14.48 4.23
C GLY A 297 -9.89 -14.34 3.61
N ASP A 298 -10.41 -15.39 2.95
CA ASP A 298 -11.69 -15.32 2.22
C ASP A 298 -12.92 -15.56 3.12
N ALA A 299 -12.70 -15.90 4.39
CA ALA A 299 -13.76 -16.09 5.36
C ALA A 299 -13.91 -14.85 6.23
N VAL A 300 -15.13 -14.33 6.36
CA VAL A 300 -15.35 -13.23 7.30
C VAL A 300 -15.41 -13.77 8.73
N ILE A 301 -14.54 -13.26 9.60
CA ILE A 301 -14.54 -13.63 11.01
C ILE A 301 -15.79 -13.07 11.69
N ARG A 302 -16.52 -13.98 12.36
CA ARG A 302 -17.75 -13.67 13.10
C ARG A 302 -17.73 -14.23 14.52
N SER A 303 -16.55 -14.30 15.14
CA SER A 303 -16.35 -14.87 16.47
C SER A 303 -15.21 -14.15 17.17
N GLY A 304 -15.52 -13.48 18.29
CA GLY A 304 -14.52 -12.77 19.09
C GLY A 304 -13.42 -13.70 19.62
N LYS A 305 -13.80 -14.89 20.11
CA LYS A 305 -12.83 -15.93 20.52
C LYS A 305 -11.90 -16.34 19.38
N ARG A 306 -12.44 -16.60 18.18
CA ARG A 306 -11.64 -17.01 17.03
C ARG A 306 -10.73 -15.89 16.54
N ARG A 307 -11.22 -14.64 16.53
CA ARG A 307 -10.43 -13.44 16.27
C ARG A 307 -9.23 -13.37 17.22
N ASP A 308 -9.47 -13.45 18.52
CA ASP A 308 -8.41 -13.32 19.54
C ASP A 308 -7.38 -14.44 19.40
N GLN A 309 -7.84 -15.67 19.12
CA GLN A 309 -6.96 -16.81 18.83
C GLN A 309 -6.05 -16.53 17.62
N ILE A 310 -6.62 -16.13 16.47
CA ILE A 310 -5.83 -15.87 15.26
C ILE A 310 -4.90 -14.66 15.48
N ALA A 311 -5.37 -13.63 16.16
CA ALA A 311 -4.57 -12.45 16.49
C ALA A 311 -3.32 -12.83 17.30
N ALA A 312 -3.47 -13.70 18.31
CA ALA A 312 -2.35 -14.21 19.09
C ALA A 312 -1.41 -15.10 18.27
N GLU A 313 -1.94 -16.03 17.48
CA GLU A 313 -1.15 -16.99 16.68
C GLU A 313 -0.38 -16.31 15.53
N ALA A 314 -0.99 -15.31 14.89
CA ALA A 314 -0.44 -14.64 13.70
C ALA A 314 0.14 -13.25 13.97
N SER A 315 0.03 -12.75 15.21
CA SER A 315 0.43 -11.38 15.60
C SER A 315 -0.20 -10.30 14.72
N VAL A 316 -1.46 -10.48 14.32
CA VAL A 316 -2.22 -9.53 13.48
C VAL A 316 -3.11 -8.63 14.34
N ILE A 317 -3.35 -7.41 13.86
CA ILE A 317 -4.18 -6.41 14.55
C ILE A 317 -5.51 -6.12 13.85
N ALA A 318 -5.69 -6.63 12.63
CA ALA A 318 -6.90 -6.47 11.84
C ALA A 318 -7.08 -7.62 10.84
N PHE A 319 -8.29 -7.72 10.29
CA PHE A 319 -8.70 -8.76 9.35
C PHE A 319 -9.42 -8.17 8.14
N GLU A 320 -9.01 -8.56 6.95
CA GLU A 320 -9.59 -8.18 5.66
C GLU A 320 -9.50 -9.35 4.65
N MET A 321 -9.95 -9.15 3.41
CA MET A 321 -10.19 -10.26 2.47
C MET A 321 -9.41 -10.18 1.15
N GLU A 322 -8.62 -9.12 0.89
CA GLU A 322 -8.02 -8.89 -0.43
C GLU A 322 -6.49 -8.80 -0.40
N GLY A 323 -5.93 -8.34 0.71
CA GLY A 323 -4.53 -7.93 0.86
C GLY A 323 -3.53 -8.96 0.37
N ALA A 324 -3.71 -10.23 0.71
CA ALA A 324 -2.77 -11.29 0.31
C ALA A 324 -2.72 -11.47 -1.22
N GLY A 325 -3.82 -11.24 -1.93
CA GLY A 325 -3.84 -11.31 -3.39
C GLY A 325 -3.12 -10.13 -4.05
N VAL A 326 -3.24 -8.92 -3.50
CA VAL A 326 -2.56 -7.73 -4.03
C VAL A 326 -1.05 -7.76 -3.72
N TRP A 327 -0.70 -8.25 -2.53
CA TRP A 327 0.65 -8.17 -1.97
C TRP A 327 1.72 -8.88 -2.80
N ASP A 328 1.36 -10.00 -3.44
CA ASP A 328 2.28 -10.76 -4.29
C ASP A 328 2.44 -10.14 -5.69
N GLU A 329 1.49 -9.31 -6.14
CA GLU A 329 1.47 -8.80 -7.51
C GLU A 329 2.01 -7.38 -7.64
N LEU A 330 1.81 -6.54 -6.63
CA LEU A 330 2.18 -5.12 -6.63
C LEU A 330 2.89 -4.73 -5.34
N PRO A 331 3.85 -3.79 -5.39
CA PRO A 331 4.32 -3.08 -4.20
C PRO A 331 3.14 -2.44 -3.45
N CYS A 332 2.68 -3.04 -2.36
CA CYS A 332 1.42 -2.65 -1.73
C CYS A 332 1.59 -2.12 -0.28
N ILE A 333 0.77 -1.14 0.07
CA ILE A 333 0.40 -0.79 1.45
C ILE A 333 -1.10 -0.99 1.58
N VAL A 334 -1.53 -1.72 2.60
CA VAL A 334 -2.96 -1.92 2.89
C VAL A 334 -3.38 -0.89 3.93
N ILE A 335 -4.42 -0.09 3.63
CA ILE A 335 -4.95 0.97 4.49
C ILE A 335 -6.44 0.71 4.68
N LYS A 336 -6.83 0.32 5.89
CA LYS A 336 -8.21 -0.14 6.16
C LYS A 336 -8.82 0.60 7.35
N GLY A 337 -10.00 1.15 7.18
CA GLY A 337 -10.76 1.75 8.27
C GLY A 337 -11.53 0.69 9.05
N VAL A 338 -11.53 0.78 10.37
CA VAL A 338 -12.18 -0.19 11.25
C VAL A 338 -13.69 0.03 11.24
N CYS A 339 -14.45 -0.98 10.78
CA CYS A 339 -15.92 -0.94 10.75
C CYS A 339 -16.61 -1.97 11.67
N ASP A 340 -15.87 -2.96 12.15
CA ASP A 340 -16.32 -3.91 13.16
C ASP A 340 -15.12 -4.48 13.92
N TYR A 341 -15.37 -5.30 14.95
CA TYR A 341 -14.32 -5.93 15.75
C TYR A 341 -14.09 -7.39 15.37
N ALA A 342 -14.30 -7.78 14.11
CA ALA A 342 -14.14 -9.16 13.64
C ALA A 342 -14.87 -10.19 14.52
N ASP A 343 -16.06 -9.83 15.01
CA ASP A 343 -16.86 -10.61 15.94
C ASP A 343 -18.28 -10.85 15.39
N SER A 344 -19.15 -11.43 16.21
CA SER A 344 -20.51 -11.72 15.79
C SER A 344 -21.44 -10.50 15.72
N HIS A 345 -21.05 -9.36 16.33
CA HIS A 345 -21.85 -8.15 16.58
C HIS A 345 -21.62 -7.07 15.54
N LYS A 346 -21.68 -7.45 14.26
CA LYS A 346 -21.36 -6.55 13.16
C LYS A 346 -22.26 -5.32 13.15
N ASN A 347 -21.63 -4.15 13.00
CA ASN A 347 -22.32 -2.89 12.84
C ASN A 347 -22.08 -2.31 11.44
N LYS A 348 -23.09 -2.43 10.57
CA LYS A 348 -23.00 -1.89 9.20
C LYS A 348 -22.98 -0.36 9.14
N GLY A 349 -23.39 0.33 10.21
CA GLY A 349 -23.43 1.79 10.28
C GLY A 349 -22.06 2.45 10.14
N TRP A 350 -20.99 1.76 10.55
CA TRP A 350 -19.63 2.28 10.51
C TRP A 350 -18.97 2.21 9.14
N GLN A 351 -19.46 1.38 8.21
CA GLN A 351 -18.74 1.11 6.96
C GLN A 351 -18.51 2.35 6.09
N ASN A 352 -19.44 3.32 6.07
CA ASN A 352 -19.25 4.54 5.28
C ASN A 352 -18.16 5.39 5.91
N TYR A 353 -18.30 5.66 7.20
CA TYR A 353 -17.35 6.47 7.95
C TYR A 353 -15.95 5.87 7.92
N ALA A 354 -15.81 4.56 8.19
CA ALA A 354 -14.55 3.84 8.12
C ALA A 354 -13.92 3.87 6.71
N ALA A 355 -14.72 3.75 5.64
CA ALA A 355 -14.20 3.91 4.28
C ALA A 355 -13.70 5.33 4.02
N ALA A 356 -14.38 6.35 4.56
CA ALA A 356 -13.95 7.74 4.46
C ALA A 356 -12.68 8.04 5.27
N THR A 357 -12.55 7.50 6.50
CA THR A 357 -11.32 7.66 7.29
C THR A 357 -10.14 6.99 6.59
N ALA A 358 -10.32 5.77 6.07
CA ALA A 358 -9.30 5.08 5.29
C ALA A 358 -8.86 5.85 4.04
N ALA A 359 -9.82 6.37 3.27
CA ALA A 359 -9.54 7.17 2.07
C ALA A 359 -8.81 8.48 2.40
N SER A 360 -9.18 9.14 3.50
CA SER A 360 -8.52 10.35 3.99
C SER A 360 -7.07 10.09 4.42
N VAL A 361 -6.82 9.01 5.17
CA VAL A 361 -5.46 8.60 5.53
C VAL A 361 -4.66 8.23 4.28
N ALA A 362 -5.25 7.49 3.33
CA ALA A 362 -4.59 7.16 2.08
C ALA A 362 -4.15 8.41 1.30
N LYS A 363 -5.02 9.44 1.21
CA LYS A 363 -4.66 10.72 0.59
C LYS A 363 -3.52 11.42 1.34
N ALA A 364 -3.57 11.46 2.66
CA ALA A 364 -2.49 12.05 3.48
C ALA A 364 -1.15 11.33 3.28
N VAL A 365 -1.16 10.00 3.15
CA VAL A 365 0.03 9.20 2.83
C VAL A 365 0.55 9.53 1.43
N ILE A 366 -0.33 9.63 0.43
CA ILE A 366 0.05 9.95 -0.95
C ILE A 366 0.70 11.33 -1.07
N GLU A 367 0.22 12.35 -0.34
CA GLU A 367 0.83 13.68 -0.38
C GLU A 367 2.27 13.71 0.14
N ARG A 368 2.66 12.72 0.94
CA ARG A 368 4.04 12.54 1.40
C ARG A 368 4.87 11.67 0.47
N TYR A 369 4.21 10.94 -0.42
CA TYR A 369 4.88 10.11 -1.41
C TYR A 369 5.51 11.02 -2.47
N ILE A 370 6.82 11.17 -2.41
CA ILE A 370 7.60 11.81 -3.45
C ILE A 370 7.94 10.74 -4.48
N ALA A 371 7.23 10.76 -5.60
CA ALA A 371 7.55 9.90 -6.72
C ALA A 371 8.99 10.18 -7.23
N PRO A 372 9.73 9.14 -7.64
CA PRO A 372 11.02 9.34 -8.30
C PRO A 372 10.85 10.24 -9.53
N ALA A 373 11.72 11.25 -9.67
CA ALA A 373 11.65 12.14 -10.82
C ALA A 373 11.75 11.33 -12.13
N THR A 374 10.77 11.50 -13.03
CA THR A 374 10.88 10.94 -14.38
C THR A 374 12.00 11.67 -15.11
N VAL A 375 13.12 11.00 -15.36
CA VAL A 375 14.13 11.50 -16.30
C VAL A 375 13.51 11.45 -17.69
N CYS A 376 13.02 12.59 -18.16
CA CYS A 376 12.64 12.74 -19.55
C CYS A 376 13.94 12.86 -20.35
N ASN A 377 14.40 11.76 -20.96
CA ASN A 377 15.36 11.86 -22.05
C ASN A 377 14.64 12.50 -23.24
N SER A 378 14.53 13.82 -23.23
CA SER A 378 14.32 14.59 -24.44
C SER A 378 15.61 14.51 -25.26
N LEU A 379 15.83 13.37 -25.91
CA LEU A 379 16.68 13.34 -27.08
C LEU A 379 15.95 14.21 -28.10
N GLN A 380 16.44 15.43 -28.25
CA GLN A 380 16.14 16.27 -29.39
C GLN A 380 16.43 15.42 -30.62
N SER A 381 15.39 14.97 -31.30
CA SER A 381 15.50 14.51 -32.68
C SER A 381 15.89 15.74 -33.50
N SER A 382 17.19 15.96 -33.65
CA SER A 382 17.70 16.91 -34.62
C SER A 382 17.30 16.39 -36.00
N ASP A 383 16.52 17.20 -36.70
CA ASP A 383 16.04 16.97 -38.05
C ASP A 383 17.16 16.45 -38.97
N SER A 384 16.91 15.32 -39.61
CA SER A 384 17.70 14.83 -40.73
C SER A 384 17.47 15.74 -41.94
N ILE A 385 18.35 16.71 -42.14
CA ILE A 385 18.51 17.38 -43.43
C ILE A 385 19.43 16.49 -44.27
N ASP A 386 18.81 15.82 -45.24
CA ASP A 386 19.46 15.11 -46.33
C ASP A 386 20.13 16.13 -47.27
N LEU A 387 21.46 16.13 -47.30
CA LEU A 387 22.24 16.74 -48.38
C LEU A 387 23.40 15.79 -48.72
N GLY A 388 23.23 15.08 -49.83
CA GLY A 388 24.25 14.23 -50.43
C GLY A 388 25.51 14.99 -50.81
N GLY A 389 26.65 14.31 -50.70
CA GLY A 389 27.94 14.80 -51.17
C GLY A 389 29.08 13.83 -50.90
N ARG A 390 29.40 12.98 -51.88
CA ARG A 390 30.69 12.27 -51.99
C ARG A 390 31.85 13.27 -51.99
N GLN A 391 32.93 13.01 -51.24
CA GLN A 391 34.31 12.93 -51.75
C GLN A 391 35.33 12.54 -50.66
N ASP A 392 36.49 12.13 -51.17
CA ASP A 392 37.56 11.31 -50.60
C ASP A 392 38.58 12.02 -49.70
N THR A 393 39.23 11.20 -48.85
CA THR A 393 40.64 11.25 -48.38
C THR A 393 41.22 12.52 -47.71
N GLN A 394 41.71 12.41 -46.47
CA GLN A 394 43.14 12.35 -46.11
C GLN A 394 43.41 12.58 -44.59
N ARG A 395 44.56 12.02 -44.16
CA ARG A 395 45.24 12.13 -42.86
C ARG A 395 45.48 13.58 -42.38
N GLY A 396 45.51 13.77 -41.06
CA GLY A 396 46.45 14.70 -40.42
C GLY A 396 46.00 15.38 -39.12
N GLY A 397 46.61 15.00 -37.99
CA GLY A 397 47.22 15.94 -37.02
C GLY A 397 46.35 16.83 -36.12
N GLY A 398 46.20 16.39 -34.85
CA GLY A 398 46.38 17.12 -33.58
C GLY A 398 46.05 18.63 -33.42
N GLY A 399 45.30 18.95 -32.35
CA GLY A 399 45.37 20.27 -31.71
C GLY A 399 44.14 20.73 -30.92
N THR A 400 44.09 20.35 -29.63
CA THR A 400 43.60 21.10 -28.44
C THR A 400 42.33 21.97 -28.47
N GLY A 401 41.40 21.67 -27.57
CA GLY A 401 40.49 22.67 -26.95
C GLY A 401 39.13 22.08 -26.56
N GLY A 402 38.84 21.96 -25.25
CA GLY A 402 37.50 21.56 -24.82
C GLY A 402 37.37 21.23 -23.34
N SER A 403 36.72 22.13 -22.61
CA SER A 403 36.38 22.05 -21.19
C SER A 403 35.26 21.03 -20.91
N ALA A 404 35.35 20.41 -19.73
CA ALA A 404 34.31 19.76 -18.93
C ALA A 404 33.30 18.83 -19.65
N GLY A 405 33.69 17.56 -19.83
CA GLY A 405 32.82 16.45 -20.23
C GLY A 405 32.88 15.29 -19.23
N GLY A 406 31.75 14.63 -19.00
CA GLY A 406 31.59 13.53 -18.06
C GLY A 406 32.51 12.33 -18.32
N MET A 407 32.82 11.58 -17.26
CA MET A 407 33.63 10.36 -17.30
C MET A 407 32.92 9.27 -18.13
N GLN A 408 33.43 8.99 -19.33
CA GLN A 408 33.17 7.74 -20.05
C GLN A 408 34.18 6.68 -19.61
N PHE A 409 33.70 5.50 -19.22
CA PHE A 409 34.53 4.33 -18.97
C PHE A 409 34.66 3.52 -20.26
N ASN A 410 35.88 3.33 -20.75
CA ASN A 410 36.16 2.43 -21.87
C ASN A 410 36.58 1.06 -21.31
N GLY A 411 35.65 0.11 -21.26
CA GLY A 411 35.93 -1.30 -21.00
C GLY A 411 35.90 -2.10 -22.31
N SER A 412 36.82 -3.05 -22.47
CA SER A 412 36.79 -4.02 -23.58
C SER A 412 36.59 -5.42 -23.00
N ILE A 413 35.63 -6.17 -23.52
CA ILE A 413 35.39 -7.57 -23.13
C ILE A 413 36.26 -8.47 -24.00
N TRP A 414 37.09 -9.31 -23.37
CA TRP A 414 37.84 -10.37 -24.05
C TRP A 414 37.50 -11.71 -23.40
N GLY A 415 36.64 -12.49 -24.07
CA GLY A 415 36.19 -13.80 -23.58
C GLY A 415 35.41 -13.69 -22.25
N SER A 416 35.69 -14.60 -21.30
CA SER A 416 35.07 -14.64 -19.97
C SER A 416 35.75 -13.72 -18.94
N LYS A 417 36.63 -12.80 -19.36
CA LYS A 417 37.35 -11.88 -18.47
C LYS A 417 36.96 -10.43 -18.75
N PHE A 418 36.66 -9.70 -17.68
CA PHE A 418 36.41 -8.27 -17.70
C PHE A 418 37.70 -7.54 -17.29
N VAL A 419 38.28 -6.76 -18.19
CA VAL A 419 39.49 -5.97 -17.91
C VAL A 419 39.10 -4.50 -17.81
N VAL A 420 39.39 -3.88 -16.68
CA VAL A 420 39.13 -2.46 -16.45
C VAL A 420 40.47 -1.77 -16.24
N ASP A 421 40.82 -0.88 -17.18
CA ASP A 421 42.03 -0.06 -17.09
C ASP A 421 41.69 1.26 -16.40
N PHE A 422 42.20 1.44 -15.18
CA PHE A 422 42.05 2.66 -14.41
C PHE A 422 43.27 3.54 -14.64
N GLY A 423 43.33 4.21 -15.79
CA GLY A 423 44.45 5.07 -16.18
C GLY A 423 44.85 6.14 -15.16
N GLY A 424 45.62 5.74 -14.14
CA GLY A 424 46.27 6.60 -13.14
C GLY A 424 45.39 7.17 -12.01
N CYS A 425 44.13 6.77 -11.84
CA CYS A 425 43.21 7.45 -10.91
C CYS A 425 42.81 6.59 -9.68
N CYS A 426 43.47 6.82 -8.54
CA CYS A 426 43.35 6.01 -7.30
C CYS A 426 41.94 5.99 -6.67
N LEU A 427 41.11 7.01 -6.92
CA LEU A 427 39.76 7.12 -6.36
C LEU A 427 38.71 6.22 -7.04
N GLY A 428 38.98 5.76 -8.27
CA GLY A 428 38.06 4.91 -9.04
C GLY A 428 38.02 3.46 -8.56
N ALA A 429 39.17 2.91 -8.13
CA ALA A 429 39.28 1.53 -7.70
C ALA A 429 38.64 1.28 -6.31
N MET A 430 38.77 2.23 -5.37
CA MET A 430 38.20 2.08 -4.02
C MET A 430 36.68 1.96 -4.00
N ARG A 431 35.95 2.66 -4.87
CA ARG A 431 34.48 2.56 -4.94
C ARG A 431 33.97 1.24 -5.51
N LEU A 432 34.78 0.58 -6.33
CA LEU A 432 34.42 -0.71 -6.93
C LEU A 432 34.75 -1.87 -5.97
N LEU A 433 35.80 -1.74 -5.16
CA LEU A 433 36.14 -2.68 -4.09
C LEU A 433 35.13 -2.64 -2.93
N ASP A 434 34.60 -1.46 -2.57
CA ASP A 434 33.54 -1.29 -1.56
C ASP A 434 32.22 -2.00 -1.93
N MET A 435 31.98 -2.24 -3.23
CA MET A 435 30.84 -3.04 -3.70
C MET A 435 30.98 -4.55 -3.43
N PHE A 436 32.19 -5.07 -3.22
CA PHE A 436 32.46 -6.52 -3.13
C PHE A 436 32.84 -7.02 -1.73
N GLU A 437 32.81 -6.15 -0.72
CA GLU A 437 33.41 -6.36 0.62
C GLU A 437 32.67 -7.37 1.54
N ARG A 438 32.15 -8.48 1.01
CA ARG A 438 31.61 -9.57 1.85
C ARG A 438 32.10 -10.98 1.55
N ARG A 439 32.98 -11.24 0.57
CA ARG A 439 33.41 -12.64 0.26
C ARG A 439 34.84 -12.92 -0.18
N CYS A 440 35.75 -11.94 -0.31
CA CYS A 440 37.10 -12.24 -0.81
C CYS A 440 38.19 -11.63 0.09
N VAL A 441 39.23 -12.42 0.38
CA VAL A 441 40.49 -11.98 0.98
C VAL A 441 41.42 -11.60 -0.17
N ILE A 442 42.05 -10.42 -0.12
CA ILE A 442 42.98 -9.93 -1.16
C ILE A 442 44.38 -9.86 -0.53
N GLU A 443 45.36 -10.56 -1.10
CA GLU A 443 46.75 -10.60 -0.64
C GLU A 443 47.69 -10.02 -1.71
N PHE A 444 48.25 -8.84 -1.44
CA PHE A 444 49.14 -8.14 -2.37
C PHE A 444 50.56 -8.72 -2.34
N GLU A 445 51.08 -9.23 -3.47
CA GLU A 445 52.48 -9.65 -3.60
C GLU A 445 53.32 -8.63 -4.39
N ARG A 446 54.51 -8.28 -3.87
CA ARG A 446 55.36 -7.21 -4.42
C ARG A 446 56.24 -7.73 -5.57
N ALA A 447 55.84 -7.50 -6.82
CA ALA A 447 56.69 -7.78 -7.98
C ALA A 447 57.82 -6.73 -8.13
N ARG A 448 59.08 -7.19 -8.22
CA ARG A 448 60.23 -6.33 -8.50
C ARG A 448 60.26 -5.94 -9.98
N GLY A 449 59.67 -4.79 -10.33
CA GLY A 449 59.82 -4.20 -11.67
C GLY A 449 58.57 -3.53 -12.23
N GLY A 450 58.14 -2.41 -11.63
CA GLY A 450 57.44 -1.32 -12.33
C GLY A 450 55.97 -1.48 -12.73
N ARG A 451 55.35 -2.66 -12.65
CA ARG A 451 53.89 -2.85 -12.79
C ARG A 451 53.39 -3.88 -11.77
N LYS A 452 52.32 -3.55 -11.04
CA LYS A 452 51.61 -4.50 -10.16
C LYS A 452 50.44 -5.07 -10.96
N GLU A 453 50.42 -6.38 -11.15
CA GLU A 453 49.30 -7.10 -11.78
C GLU A 453 48.76 -8.11 -10.77
N GLU A 454 47.46 -8.08 -10.52
CA GLU A 454 46.83 -9.00 -9.57
C GLU A 454 45.48 -9.47 -10.12
N THR A 455 45.16 -10.74 -9.90
CA THR A 455 43.90 -11.34 -10.36
C THR A 455 43.08 -11.74 -9.16
N VAL A 456 41.88 -11.17 -9.03
CA VAL A 456 40.93 -11.48 -7.96
C VAL A 456 39.81 -12.35 -8.53
N GLU A 457 39.61 -13.53 -7.94
CA GLU A 457 38.49 -14.41 -8.28
C GLU A 457 37.25 -14.04 -7.47
N VAL A 458 36.15 -13.76 -8.16
CA VAL A 458 34.84 -13.45 -7.57
C VAL A 458 33.80 -14.37 -8.19
N GLY A 459 33.53 -15.50 -7.53
CA GLY A 459 32.66 -16.55 -8.08
C GLY A 459 33.28 -17.17 -9.34
N ASP A 460 32.50 -17.33 -10.41
CA ASP A 460 32.97 -17.91 -11.69
C ASP A 460 33.72 -16.90 -12.59
N CYS A 461 34.01 -15.68 -12.10
CA CYS A 461 34.65 -14.60 -12.84
C CYS A 461 36.01 -14.22 -12.23
N ALA A 462 37.01 -14.02 -13.08
CA ALA A 462 38.32 -13.50 -12.68
C ALA A 462 38.48 -12.04 -13.14
N ILE A 463 38.76 -11.13 -12.20
CA ILE A 463 39.00 -9.71 -12.45
C ILE A 463 40.50 -9.47 -12.37
N MET A 464 41.09 -8.90 -13.42
CA MET A 464 42.50 -8.55 -13.46
C MET A 464 42.66 -7.04 -13.23
N ILE A 465 43.41 -6.67 -12.20
CA ILE A 465 43.69 -5.30 -11.81
C ILE A 465 45.14 -5.01 -12.16
N VAL A 466 45.37 -3.98 -12.98
CA VAL A 466 46.70 -3.54 -13.39
C VAL A 466 46.96 -2.14 -12.83
N GLY A 467 47.90 -2.04 -11.90
CA GLY A 467 48.28 -0.81 -11.23
C GLY A 467 49.56 -0.21 -11.82
N GLY A 468 49.52 1.11 -12.04
CA GLY A 468 50.70 1.90 -12.42
C GLY A 468 51.66 2.16 -11.24
N PRO A 469 52.82 2.80 -11.49
CA PRO A 469 53.91 2.93 -10.53
C PRO A 469 53.63 3.78 -9.26
N GLU A 470 52.45 4.40 -9.14
CA GLU A 470 52.03 5.22 -7.99
C GLU A 470 51.09 4.50 -7.00
N TRP A 471 50.94 3.17 -7.14
CA TRP A 471 50.14 2.33 -6.23
C TRP A 471 51.00 1.85 -5.05
N ASP A 472 51.18 2.68 -4.02
CA ASP A 472 51.77 2.28 -2.72
C ASP A 472 50.70 2.09 -1.65
#